data_AF-A0AAW6N9G9-F1
#
_entry.id   AF-A0AAW6N9G9-F1
#
_cell.length_a   1.000
_cell.length_b   1.000
_cell.length_c   1.000
_cell.angle_alpha   90.00
_cell.angle_beta   90.00
_cell.angle_gamma   90.00
#
_symmetry.space_group_name_H-M   'P 1'
#
loop_
_entity.id
_entity.type
_entity.pdbx_description
1 polymer ?
#
loop_
_entity_poly.entity_id
_entity_poly.type
_entity_poly.pdbx_seq_one_letter_code
_entity_poly.pdbx_strand_id
1 'polypeptide(L)'
;MDGKPAKGAPILAGIEALEHELADHPNCYVMACIVAQSHMDIAWAWRGAGWDIEVPARNRAAFTAHFDRAADIMAEFCPQSLNSPLLAATCCALLGGIENAKRRVADSYETLINLNPANPRPMRAMGNHLLPRWYGSYPELELEARRTAARTEHIWGAGGYTWVQFDAISCDDDACANLDLEFFIEGLRDILTRKPDAYTANLLAAYCANSIGQSFSGNDKADLIRAQISDCSQWIVREHLTELHPMIWAHAARGFDNNLRIHSPGRFAASGRDDAVRLISSLFSSEIAAGKRIVFTETGPVAMEC
;
A
#
# COMPACT_ATOMS: atom_id res chain seq x y z
N MET A 1 8.51 8.81 -15.62
CA MET A 1 8.51 9.74 -16.77
C MET A 1 7.12 10.36 -16.84
N ASP A 2 6.99 11.63 -17.18
CA ASP A 2 5.67 12.32 -17.21
C ASP A 2 5.11 12.31 -18.65
N GLY A 3 5.04 11.13 -19.27
CA GLY A 3 4.58 10.97 -20.65
C GLY A 3 5.42 11.67 -21.73
N LYS A 4 6.59 12.23 -21.36
CA LYS A 4 7.52 12.95 -22.24
C LYS A 4 8.94 12.40 -22.03
N PRO A 5 9.33 11.38 -22.79
CA PRO A 5 10.70 10.89 -22.74
C PRO A 5 11.70 11.93 -23.25
N ALA A 6 12.92 11.92 -22.70
CA ALA A 6 13.99 12.79 -23.20
C ALA A 6 14.32 12.44 -24.66
N LYS A 7 14.59 13.47 -25.47
CA LYS A 7 14.92 13.29 -26.89
C LYS A 7 16.18 12.43 -27.03
N GLY A 8 16.07 11.27 -27.69
CA GLY A 8 17.18 10.34 -27.92
C GLY A 8 17.42 9.33 -26.79
N ALA A 9 16.59 9.29 -25.75
CA ALA A 9 16.68 8.24 -24.73
C ALA A 9 16.41 6.86 -25.37
N PRO A 10 17.28 5.85 -25.16
CA PRO A 10 17.13 4.52 -25.76
C PRO A 10 16.11 3.69 -24.97
N ILE A 11 14.89 4.20 -24.86
CA ILE A 11 13.81 3.61 -24.03
C ILE A 11 13.49 2.19 -24.47
N LEU A 12 13.59 1.93 -25.78
CA LEU A 12 13.32 0.62 -26.35
C LEU A 12 14.50 -0.36 -26.22
N ALA A 13 15.75 0.12 -26.18
CA ALA A 13 16.92 -0.77 -26.17
C ALA A 13 16.95 -1.67 -24.92
N GLY A 14 16.51 -1.15 -23.77
CA GLY A 14 16.45 -1.93 -22.53
C GLY A 14 15.39 -3.04 -22.59
N ILE A 15 14.18 -2.72 -23.06
CA ILE A 15 13.11 -3.71 -23.16
C ILE A 15 13.35 -4.71 -24.29
N GLU A 16 13.96 -4.29 -25.40
CA GLU A 16 14.38 -5.17 -26.49
C GLU A 16 15.42 -6.20 -26.04
N ALA A 17 16.39 -5.80 -25.20
CA ALA A 17 17.35 -6.73 -24.62
C ALA A 17 16.67 -7.76 -23.70
N LEU A 18 15.71 -7.32 -22.87
CA LEU A 18 14.92 -8.23 -22.03
C LEU A 18 14.07 -9.22 -22.84
N GLU A 19 13.49 -8.75 -23.95
CA GLU A 19 12.73 -9.60 -24.89
C GLU A 19 13.63 -10.66 -25.55
N HIS A 20 14.88 -10.33 -25.85
CA HIS A 20 15.85 -11.31 -26.36
C HIS A 20 16.17 -12.38 -25.31
N GLU A 21 16.42 -11.98 -24.05
CA GLU A 21 16.65 -12.92 -22.95
C GLU A 21 15.43 -13.82 -22.68
N LEU A 22 14.21 -13.29 -22.84
CA LEU A 22 12.98 -14.08 -22.75
C LEU A 22 12.87 -15.11 -23.87
N ALA A 23 13.22 -14.73 -25.10
CA ALA A 23 13.22 -15.64 -26.26
C ALA A 23 14.21 -16.80 -26.08
N ASP A 24 15.34 -16.56 -25.43
CA ASP A 24 16.34 -17.58 -25.10
C ASP A 24 15.89 -18.49 -23.93
N HIS A 25 14.94 -18.02 -23.10
CA HIS A 25 14.43 -18.73 -21.92
C HIS A 25 12.89 -18.79 -21.85
N PRO A 26 12.20 -19.34 -22.86
CA PRO A 26 10.75 -19.19 -23.02
C PRO A 26 9.94 -19.84 -21.89
N ASN A 27 10.47 -20.89 -21.25
CA ASN A 27 9.78 -21.59 -20.16
C ASN A 27 10.09 -21.02 -18.76
N CYS A 28 10.93 -19.99 -18.66
CA CYS A 28 11.32 -19.42 -17.37
C CYS A 28 10.30 -18.37 -16.93
N TYR A 29 9.33 -18.78 -16.09
CA TYR A 29 8.29 -17.86 -15.61
C TYR A 29 8.85 -16.64 -14.87
N VAL A 30 10.04 -16.74 -14.25
CA VAL A 30 10.70 -15.60 -13.58
C VAL A 30 11.11 -14.55 -14.61
N MET A 31 11.73 -14.98 -15.72
CA MET A 31 12.09 -14.08 -16.82
C MET A 31 10.82 -13.47 -17.42
N ALA A 32 9.80 -14.28 -17.69
CA ALA A 32 8.51 -13.80 -18.17
C ALA A 32 7.91 -12.72 -17.25
N CYS A 33 7.91 -12.94 -15.93
CA CYS A 33 7.43 -11.95 -14.96
C CYS A 33 8.24 -10.63 -15.03
N ILE A 34 9.57 -10.71 -15.10
CA ILE A 34 10.44 -9.53 -15.16
C ILE A 34 10.16 -8.72 -16.44
N VAL A 35 10.08 -9.39 -17.60
CA VAL A 35 9.83 -8.71 -18.88
C VAL A 35 8.41 -8.12 -18.92
N ALA A 36 7.40 -8.86 -18.46
CA ALA A 36 6.03 -8.37 -18.37
C ALA A 36 5.90 -7.16 -17.42
N GLN A 37 6.53 -7.20 -16.24
CA GLN A 37 6.55 -6.06 -15.32
C GLN A 37 7.27 -4.85 -15.92
N SER A 38 8.36 -5.08 -16.65
CA SER A 38 9.08 -4.01 -17.36
C SER A 38 8.20 -3.34 -18.41
N HIS A 39 7.40 -4.11 -19.17
CA HIS A 39 6.41 -3.55 -20.07
C HIS A 39 5.34 -2.73 -19.34
N MET A 40 4.80 -3.23 -18.23
CA MET A 40 3.81 -2.50 -17.43
C MET A 40 4.37 -1.18 -16.88
N ASP A 41 5.62 -1.16 -16.41
CA ASP A 41 6.29 0.05 -15.93
C ASP A 41 6.46 1.09 -17.05
N ILE A 42 6.85 0.64 -18.26
CA ILE A 42 6.94 1.50 -19.44
C ILE A 42 5.55 2.04 -19.83
N ALA A 43 4.52 1.19 -19.76
CA ALA A 43 3.14 1.61 -20.02
C ALA A 43 2.72 2.74 -19.07
N TRP A 44 2.89 2.55 -17.76
CA TRP A 44 2.57 3.58 -16.75
C TRP A 44 3.39 4.86 -16.96
N ALA A 45 4.66 4.75 -17.37
CA ALA A 45 5.49 5.90 -17.71
C ALA A 45 4.98 6.69 -18.94
N TRP A 46 4.37 6.01 -19.92
CA TRP A 46 3.70 6.64 -21.06
C TRP A 46 2.39 7.32 -20.66
N ARG A 47 1.53 6.64 -19.89
CA ARG A 47 0.27 7.22 -19.41
C ARG A 47 0.52 8.47 -18.57
N GLY A 48 1.52 8.43 -17.69
CA GLY A 48 1.79 9.47 -16.70
C GLY A 48 0.75 9.51 -15.58
N ALA A 49 0.83 10.55 -14.75
CA ALA A 49 -0.02 10.72 -13.55
C ALA A 49 -1.21 11.68 -13.75
N GLY A 50 -1.46 12.13 -14.98
CA GLY A 50 -2.56 13.05 -15.31
C GLY A 50 -3.93 12.38 -15.27
N TRP A 51 -4.99 13.20 -15.36
CA TRP A 51 -6.36 12.69 -15.47
C TRP A 51 -6.54 11.95 -16.78
N ASP A 52 -7.42 10.95 -16.80
CA ASP A 52 -7.58 10.07 -17.98
C ASP A 52 -7.95 10.84 -19.26
N ILE A 53 -8.78 11.88 -19.12
CA ILE A 53 -9.18 12.78 -20.22
C ILE A 53 -8.02 13.59 -20.80
N GLU A 54 -6.96 13.82 -20.02
CA GLU A 54 -5.79 14.61 -20.40
C GLU A 54 -4.70 13.78 -21.08
N VAL A 55 -4.79 12.44 -21.02
CA VAL A 55 -3.79 11.55 -21.61
C VAL A 55 -3.82 11.68 -23.14
N PRO A 56 -2.70 11.99 -23.82
CA PRO A 56 -2.68 12.05 -25.28
C PRO A 56 -3.01 10.69 -25.91
N ALA A 57 -3.70 10.69 -27.07
CA ALA A 57 -4.07 9.45 -27.77
C ALA A 57 -2.85 8.55 -28.07
N ARG A 58 -1.71 9.14 -28.44
CA ARG A 58 -0.45 8.41 -28.63
C ARG A 58 0.01 7.69 -27.36
N ASN A 59 -0.11 8.34 -26.21
CA ASN A 59 0.32 7.79 -24.93
C ASN A 59 -0.61 6.66 -24.48
N ARG A 60 -1.93 6.80 -24.73
CA ARG A 60 -2.89 5.70 -24.55
C ARG A 60 -2.54 4.50 -25.42
N ALA A 61 -2.28 4.71 -26.71
CA ALA A 61 -1.90 3.61 -27.61
C ALA A 61 -0.60 2.90 -27.15
N ALA A 62 0.40 3.64 -26.69
CA ALA A 62 1.64 3.06 -26.15
C ALA A 62 1.39 2.30 -24.84
N PHE A 63 0.53 2.84 -23.95
CA PHE A 63 0.11 2.15 -22.73
C PHE A 63 -0.55 0.81 -23.06
N THR A 64 -1.55 0.81 -23.94
CA THR A 64 -2.28 -0.40 -24.36
C THR A 64 -1.33 -1.43 -24.99
N ALA A 65 -0.49 -1.03 -25.95
CA ALA A 65 0.42 -1.96 -26.62
C ALA A 65 1.39 -2.67 -25.66
N HIS A 66 1.87 -1.98 -24.62
CA HIS A 66 2.74 -2.59 -23.62
C HIS A 66 1.98 -3.52 -22.65
N PHE A 67 0.74 -3.17 -22.27
CA PHE A 67 -0.09 -4.08 -21.48
C PHE A 67 -0.51 -5.33 -22.28
N ASP A 68 -0.83 -5.19 -23.57
CA ASP A 68 -1.12 -6.32 -24.46
C ASP A 68 0.09 -7.25 -24.54
N ARG A 69 1.29 -6.71 -24.77
CA ARG A 69 2.51 -7.52 -24.79
C ARG A 69 2.79 -8.22 -23.46
N ALA A 70 2.60 -7.53 -22.35
CA ALA A 70 2.74 -8.12 -21.03
C ALA A 70 1.72 -9.24 -20.79
N ALA A 71 0.48 -9.08 -21.26
CA ALA A 71 -0.55 -10.12 -21.19
C ALA A 71 -0.18 -11.34 -22.04
N ASP A 72 0.34 -11.15 -23.25
CA ASP A 72 0.79 -12.23 -24.14
C ASP A 72 1.91 -13.06 -23.50
N ILE A 73 2.92 -12.40 -22.91
CA ILE A 73 4.03 -13.06 -22.20
C ILE A 73 3.50 -13.94 -21.06
N MET A 74 2.50 -13.45 -20.33
CA MET A 74 1.98 -14.13 -19.15
C MET A 74 0.92 -15.18 -19.47
N ALA A 75 0.38 -15.22 -20.68
CA ALA A 75 -0.69 -16.13 -21.09
C ALA A 75 -0.28 -17.62 -21.00
N GLU A 76 1.01 -17.91 -21.09
CA GLU A 76 1.56 -19.27 -21.04
C GLU A 76 1.74 -19.81 -19.61
N PHE A 77 1.58 -18.95 -18.58
CA PHE A 77 1.89 -19.29 -17.20
C PHE A 77 0.65 -19.25 -16.30
N CYS A 78 0.46 -20.31 -15.51
CA CYS A 78 -0.62 -20.40 -14.52
C CYS A 78 -0.03 -20.24 -13.09
N PRO A 79 -0.44 -19.21 -12.31
CA PRO A 79 0.08 -18.98 -10.96
C PRO A 79 -0.13 -20.15 -10.00
N GLN A 80 -1.30 -20.79 -10.06
CA GLN A 80 -1.68 -21.87 -9.15
C GLN A 80 -0.88 -23.15 -9.45
N SER A 81 -0.61 -23.47 -10.72
CA SER A 81 0.16 -24.67 -11.07
C SER A 81 1.62 -24.56 -10.65
N LEU A 82 2.19 -23.36 -10.71
CA LEU A 82 3.59 -23.09 -10.35
C LEU A 82 3.77 -22.68 -8.88
N ASN A 83 2.69 -22.53 -8.11
CA ASN A 83 2.69 -22.14 -6.71
C ASN A 83 3.58 -20.90 -6.43
N SER A 84 3.52 -19.90 -7.30
CA SER A 84 4.47 -18.78 -7.31
C SER A 84 3.80 -17.44 -6.97
N PRO A 85 4.12 -16.83 -5.81
CA PRO A 85 3.63 -15.50 -5.45
C PRO A 85 4.06 -14.41 -6.43
N LEU A 86 5.25 -14.52 -7.03
CA LEU A 86 5.74 -13.56 -8.03
C LEU A 86 4.85 -13.58 -9.28
N LEU A 87 4.50 -14.78 -9.75
CA LEU A 87 3.62 -14.97 -10.89
C LEU A 87 2.22 -14.43 -10.60
N ALA A 88 1.64 -14.78 -9.45
CA ALA A 88 0.33 -14.26 -9.04
C ALA A 88 0.33 -12.73 -8.89
N ALA A 89 1.38 -12.13 -8.32
CA ALA A 89 1.52 -10.67 -8.22
C ALA A 89 1.61 -10.00 -9.59
N THR A 90 2.31 -10.62 -10.54
CA THR A 90 2.39 -10.12 -11.93
C THR A 90 1.02 -10.18 -12.60
N CYS A 91 0.25 -11.24 -12.41
CA CYS A 91 -1.13 -11.32 -12.90
C CYS A 91 -2.05 -10.26 -12.26
N CYS A 92 -1.90 -9.97 -10.96
CA CYS A 92 -2.62 -8.86 -10.32
C CYS A 92 -2.26 -7.50 -10.93
N ALA A 93 -0.98 -7.25 -11.24
CA ALA A 93 -0.53 -6.01 -11.85
C ALA A 93 -1.11 -5.80 -13.27
N LEU A 94 -1.27 -6.89 -14.04
CA LEU A 94 -1.87 -6.85 -15.38
C LEU A 94 -3.33 -6.36 -15.40
N LEU A 95 -4.05 -6.45 -14.28
CA LEU A 95 -5.44 -5.99 -14.20
C LEU A 95 -5.58 -4.50 -14.54
N GLY A 96 -4.52 -3.71 -14.34
CA GLY A 96 -4.47 -2.28 -14.69
C GLY A 96 -4.71 -1.96 -16.17
N GLY A 97 -4.49 -2.92 -17.07
CA GLY A 97 -4.68 -2.76 -18.52
C GLY A 97 -5.96 -3.39 -19.09
N ILE A 98 -6.76 -4.09 -18.28
CA ILE A 98 -7.92 -4.86 -18.77
C ILE A 98 -9.21 -4.07 -18.56
N GLU A 99 -9.87 -3.68 -19.65
CA GLU A 99 -11.25 -3.16 -19.59
C GLU A 99 -12.20 -4.24 -19.06
N ASN A 100 -13.06 -3.89 -18.09
CA ASN A 100 -14.07 -4.78 -17.48
C ASN A 100 -13.56 -5.97 -16.64
N ALA A 101 -12.45 -5.81 -15.91
CA ALA A 101 -11.89 -6.84 -15.03
C ALA A 101 -12.65 -7.10 -13.70
N LYS A 102 -13.88 -6.56 -13.51
CA LYS A 102 -14.58 -6.47 -12.22
C LYS A 102 -14.60 -7.77 -11.40
N ARG A 103 -14.98 -8.90 -12.03
CA ARG A 103 -15.05 -10.21 -11.36
C ARG A 103 -13.69 -10.91 -11.17
N ARG A 104 -12.63 -10.47 -11.85
CA ARG A 104 -11.30 -11.13 -11.82
C ARG A 104 -10.38 -10.57 -10.73
N VAL A 105 -10.67 -9.39 -10.19
CA VAL A 105 -9.76 -8.69 -9.25
C VAL A 105 -9.69 -9.42 -7.91
N ALA A 106 -10.84 -9.69 -7.29
CA ALA A 106 -10.91 -10.39 -6.00
C ALA A 106 -10.24 -11.77 -6.09
N ASP A 107 -10.62 -12.60 -7.06
CA ASP A 107 -10.07 -13.96 -7.26
C ASP A 107 -8.54 -13.95 -7.47
N SER A 108 -8.02 -12.96 -8.20
CA SER A 108 -6.57 -12.84 -8.44
C SER A 108 -5.82 -12.49 -7.16
N TYR A 109 -6.33 -11.52 -6.39
CA TYR A 109 -5.72 -11.16 -5.11
C TYR A 109 -5.90 -12.24 -4.06
N GLU A 110 -7.04 -12.94 -4.02
CA GLU A 110 -7.25 -14.14 -3.22
C GLU A 110 -6.14 -15.17 -3.51
N THR A 111 -5.88 -15.46 -4.78
CA THR A 111 -4.80 -16.40 -5.17
C THR A 111 -3.46 -15.94 -4.61
N LEU A 112 -3.12 -14.67 -4.79
CA LEU A 112 -1.86 -14.11 -4.30
C LEU A 112 -1.75 -14.14 -2.77
N ILE A 113 -2.84 -13.82 -2.06
CA ILE A 113 -2.91 -13.86 -0.60
C ILE A 113 -2.75 -15.30 -0.11
N ASN A 114 -3.39 -16.28 -0.74
CA ASN A 114 -3.20 -17.70 -0.38
C ASN A 114 -1.74 -18.15 -0.53
N LEU A 115 -1.05 -17.68 -1.57
CA LEU A 115 0.35 -18.02 -1.85
C LEU A 115 1.34 -17.30 -0.91
N ASN A 116 0.98 -16.13 -0.38
CA ASN A 116 1.85 -15.33 0.49
C ASN A 116 1.05 -14.61 1.60
N PRO A 117 0.43 -15.35 2.53
CA PRO A 117 -0.56 -14.80 3.45
C PRO A 117 0.05 -13.94 4.57
N ALA A 118 1.36 -14.03 4.79
CA ALA A 118 2.11 -13.18 5.72
C ALA A 118 2.53 -11.82 5.12
N ASN A 119 2.26 -11.57 3.83
CA ASN A 119 2.54 -10.29 3.20
C ASN A 119 1.27 -9.43 3.17
N PRO A 120 1.24 -8.28 3.85
CA PRO A 120 0.05 -7.42 3.85
C PRO A 120 -0.10 -6.60 2.56
N ARG A 121 0.94 -6.49 1.71
CA ARG A 121 0.89 -5.66 0.50
C ARG A 121 -0.19 -6.09 -0.50
N PRO A 122 -0.36 -7.39 -0.82
CA PRO A 122 -1.49 -7.86 -1.62
C PRO A 122 -2.87 -7.49 -1.05
N MET A 123 -3.06 -7.60 0.27
CA MET A 123 -4.34 -7.28 0.93
C MET A 123 -4.67 -5.80 0.76
N ARG A 124 -3.69 -4.94 1.03
CA ARG A 124 -3.77 -3.49 0.82
C ARG A 124 -4.11 -3.11 -0.61
N ALA A 125 -3.40 -3.71 -1.57
CA ALA A 125 -3.61 -3.46 -2.99
C ALA A 125 -5.01 -3.95 -3.45
N MET A 126 -5.49 -5.08 -2.92
CA MET A 126 -6.84 -5.57 -3.17
C MET A 126 -7.89 -4.54 -2.77
N GLY A 127 -7.81 -4.00 -1.56
CA GLY A 127 -8.77 -3.01 -1.09
C GLY A 127 -8.84 -1.77 -1.96
N ASN A 128 -7.70 -1.21 -2.34
CA ASN A 128 -7.67 -0.07 -3.26
C ASN A 128 -8.32 -0.42 -4.61
N HIS A 129 -8.03 -1.59 -5.19
CA HIS A 129 -8.59 -2.00 -6.49
C HIS A 129 -10.07 -2.39 -6.45
N LEU A 130 -10.64 -2.64 -5.25
CA LEU A 130 -12.07 -2.89 -5.04
C LEU A 130 -12.90 -1.61 -4.87
N LEU A 131 -12.29 -0.42 -4.85
CA LEU A 131 -13.04 0.84 -4.84
C LEU A 131 -13.82 1.05 -6.15
N PRO A 132 -14.97 1.77 -6.13
CA PRO A 132 -15.82 1.99 -7.32
C PRO A 132 -15.12 2.68 -8.49
N ARG A 133 -14.15 3.56 -8.21
CA ARG A 133 -13.34 4.24 -9.24
C ARG A 133 -12.45 3.29 -10.06
N TRP A 134 -12.25 2.07 -9.56
CA TRP A 134 -11.49 1.02 -10.23
C TRP A 134 -12.45 -0.05 -10.75
N TYR A 135 -12.54 -1.19 -10.06
CA TYR A 135 -13.21 -2.38 -10.58
C TYR A 135 -14.34 -2.90 -9.69
N GLY A 136 -14.42 -2.46 -8.44
CA GLY A 136 -15.33 -3.03 -7.45
C GLY A 136 -16.47 -2.11 -7.03
N SER A 137 -16.93 -2.31 -5.81
CA SER A 137 -17.98 -1.56 -5.14
C SER A 137 -17.77 -1.60 -3.62
N TYR A 138 -18.32 -0.66 -2.87
CA TYR A 138 -18.18 -0.67 -1.40
C TYR A 138 -18.68 -1.98 -0.74
N PRO A 139 -19.80 -2.60 -1.18
CA PRO A 139 -20.20 -3.91 -0.66
C PRO A 139 -19.22 -5.04 -0.97
N GLU A 140 -18.60 -5.04 -2.15
CA GLU A 140 -17.56 -6.02 -2.50
C GLU A 140 -16.29 -5.81 -1.68
N LEU A 141 -15.85 -4.56 -1.47
CA LEU A 141 -14.74 -4.23 -0.59
C LEU A 141 -14.96 -4.79 0.82
N GLU A 142 -16.14 -4.55 1.39
CA GLU A 142 -16.50 -5.03 2.72
C GLU A 142 -16.54 -6.57 2.79
N LEU A 143 -17.16 -7.21 1.80
CA LEU A 143 -17.24 -8.67 1.71
C LEU A 143 -15.84 -9.30 1.65
N GLU A 144 -14.97 -8.80 0.77
CA GLU A 144 -13.64 -9.35 0.57
C GLU A 144 -12.67 -9.03 1.72
N ALA A 145 -12.86 -7.90 2.42
CA ALA A 145 -12.13 -7.61 3.65
C ALA A 145 -12.44 -8.66 4.73
N ARG A 146 -13.72 -9.02 4.93
CA ARG A 146 -14.13 -10.06 5.88
C ARG A 146 -13.66 -11.45 5.47
N ARG A 147 -13.75 -11.80 4.18
CA ARG A 147 -13.21 -13.07 3.65
C ARG A 147 -11.70 -13.17 3.86
N THR A 148 -10.97 -12.07 3.69
CA THR A 148 -9.53 -12.02 3.90
C THR A 148 -9.16 -12.17 5.37
N ALA A 149 -9.91 -11.53 6.27
CA ALA A 149 -9.76 -11.77 7.71
C ALA A 149 -9.95 -13.24 8.07
N ALA A 150 -11.07 -13.86 7.65
CA ALA A 150 -11.31 -15.29 7.90
C ALA A 150 -10.21 -16.20 7.32
N ARG A 151 -9.79 -15.93 6.08
CA ARG A 151 -8.73 -16.69 5.39
C ARG A 151 -7.39 -16.61 6.10
N THR A 152 -7.10 -15.48 6.74
CA THR A 152 -5.79 -15.20 7.34
C THR A 152 -5.83 -15.07 8.87
N GLU A 153 -6.93 -15.49 9.50
CA GLU A 153 -7.19 -15.37 10.93
C GLU A 153 -6.06 -15.97 11.78
N HIS A 154 -5.56 -17.14 11.39
CA HIS A 154 -4.46 -17.79 12.09
C HIS A 154 -3.15 -16.97 12.09
N ILE A 155 -2.94 -16.09 11.10
CA ILE A 155 -1.75 -15.24 10.97
C ILE A 155 -2.00 -13.85 11.55
N TRP A 156 -3.16 -13.25 11.24
CA TRP A 156 -3.43 -11.84 11.49
C TRP A 156 -4.60 -11.57 12.43
N GLY A 157 -5.35 -12.58 12.86
CA GLY A 157 -6.63 -12.37 13.54
C GLY A 157 -7.57 -11.53 12.67
N ALA A 158 -8.15 -10.47 13.24
CA ALA A 158 -8.91 -9.46 12.51
C ALA A 158 -8.04 -8.59 11.57
N GLY A 159 -6.72 -8.64 11.68
CA GLY A 159 -5.78 -7.81 10.92
C GLY A 159 -5.88 -7.94 9.40
N GLY A 160 -6.37 -9.07 8.88
CA GLY A 160 -6.65 -9.23 7.45
C GLY A 160 -7.70 -8.23 6.95
N TYR A 161 -8.72 -7.93 7.76
CA TYR A 161 -9.72 -6.91 7.45
C TYR A 161 -9.08 -5.52 7.42
N THR A 162 -8.31 -5.18 8.46
CA THR A 162 -7.60 -3.90 8.56
C THR A 162 -6.66 -3.69 7.38
N TRP A 163 -5.90 -4.70 6.96
CA TRP A 163 -4.99 -4.57 5.81
C TRP A 163 -5.72 -4.34 4.49
N VAL A 164 -6.87 -4.97 4.28
CA VAL A 164 -7.67 -4.70 3.07
C VAL A 164 -8.22 -3.28 3.09
N GLN A 165 -8.76 -2.83 4.23
CA GLN A 165 -9.36 -1.49 4.32
C GLN A 165 -8.34 -0.35 4.31
N PHE A 166 -7.09 -0.62 4.71
CA PHE A 166 -6.03 0.37 5.00
C PHE A 166 -5.89 1.49 3.95
N ASP A 167 -5.60 1.13 2.70
CA ASP A 167 -5.40 2.13 1.64
C ASP A 167 -6.75 2.64 1.11
N ALA A 168 -7.80 1.82 1.16
CA ALA A 168 -9.12 2.18 0.64
C ALA A 168 -9.73 3.36 1.40
N ILE A 169 -9.76 3.30 2.74
CA ILE A 169 -10.36 4.35 3.58
C ILE A 169 -9.52 5.64 3.63
N SER A 170 -8.23 5.54 3.33
CA SER A 170 -7.36 6.71 3.22
C SER A 170 -7.62 7.51 1.95
N CYS A 171 -8.09 6.87 0.88
CA CYS A 171 -8.22 7.50 -0.42
C CYS A 171 -9.67 7.76 -0.86
N ASP A 172 -10.67 7.31 -0.10
CA ASP A 172 -12.08 7.38 -0.47
C ASP A 172 -12.97 7.60 0.77
N ASP A 173 -13.74 8.69 0.76
CA ASP A 173 -14.56 9.11 1.89
C ASP A 173 -15.71 8.14 2.17
N ASP A 174 -16.35 7.59 1.13
CA ASP A 174 -17.48 6.69 1.30
C ASP A 174 -17.02 5.33 1.81
N ALA A 175 -15.86 4.84 1.35
CA ALA A 175 -15.23 3.66 1.92
C ALA A 175 -14.93 3.87 3.41
N CYS A 176 -14.35 5.02 3.78
CA CYS A 176 -14.11 5.37 5.18
C CYS A 176 -15.41 5.47 5.97
N ALA A 177 -16.43 6.13 5.44
CA ALA A 177 -17.73 6.32 6.06
C ALA A 177 -18.48 5.00 6.30
N ASN A 178 -18.23 3.97 5.50
CA ASN A 178 -18.88 2.66 5.59
C ASN A 178 -18.09 1.63 6.40
N LEU A 179 -16.91 1.99 6.91
CA LEU A 179 -16.04 1.10 7.66
C LEU A 179 -16.71 0.55 8.92
N ASP A 180 -16.62 -0.77 9.12
CA ASP A 180 -16.77 -1.37 10.45
C ASP A 180 -15.54 -1.00 11.28
N LEU A 181 -15.66 0.10 12.02
CA LEU A 181 -14.56 0.69 12.76
C LEU A 181 -14.11 -0.18 13.94
N GLU A 182 -15.05 -0.82 14.65
CA GLU A 182 -14.71 -1.66 15.79
C GLU A 182 -13.82 -2.83 15.34
N PHE A 183 -14.20 -3.49 14.24
CA PHE A 183 -13.42 -4.58 13.66
C PHE A 183 -12.09 -4.10 13.08
N PHE A 184 -12.03 -2.88 12.53
CA PHE A 184 -10.77 -2.26 12.08
C PHE A 184 -9.79 -2.05 13.25
N ILE A 185 -10.27 -1.52 14.37
CA ILE A 185 -9.45 -1.25 15.56
C ILE A 185 -9.01 -2.56 16.23
N GLU A 186 -9.88 -3.57 16.28
CA GLU A 186 -9.51 -4.93 16.70
C GLU A 186 -8.36 -5.47 15.84
N GLY A 187 -8.47 -5.34 14.52
CA GLY A 187 -7.41 -5.76 13.61
C GLY A 187 -6.09 -4.99 13.78
N LEU A 188 -6.11 -3.69 14.13
CA LEU A 188 -4.89 -2.96 14.50
C LEU A 188 -4.19 -3.60 15.70
N ARG A 189 -4.95 -3.98 16.74
CA ARG A 189 -4.42 -4.64 17.94
C ARG A 189 -3.87 -6.02 17.62
N ASP A 190 -4.58 -6.80 16.82
CA ASP A 190 -4.14 -8.13 16.41
C ASP A 190 -2.84 -8.07 15.60
N ILE A 191 -2.73 -7.11 14.67
CA ILE A 191 -1.50 -6.90 13.90
C ILE A 191 -0.32 -6.64 14.83
N LEU A 192 -0.46 -5.70 15.79
CA LEU A 192 0.61 -5.34 16.71
C LEU A 192 0.96 -6.46 17.69
N THR A 193 -0.02 -7.26 18.10
CA THR A 193 0.18 -8.41 18.99
C THR A 193 0.92 -9.53 18.28
N ARG A 194 0.56 -9.81 17.02
CA ARG A 194 1.11 -10.93 16.24
C ARG A 194 2.41 -10.57 15.53
N LYS A 195 2.64 -9.28 15.29
CA LYS A 195 3.85 -8.73 14.67
C LYS A 195 4.37 -7.51 15.46
N PRO A 196 4.91 -7.74 16.66
CA PRO A 196 5.37 -6.69 17.57
C PRO A 196 6.76 -6.17 17.17
N ASP A 197 6.93 -5.76 15.92
CA ASP A 197 8.17 -5.14 15.44
C ASP A 197 8.03 -3.63 15.29
N ALA A 198 9.16 -2.94 15.44
CA ALA A 198 9.20 -1.48 15.40
C ALA A 198 8.71 -0.90 14.07
N TYR A 199 8.96 -1.58 12.94
CA TYR A 199 8.49 -1.11 11.64
C TYR A 199 6.95 -1.08 11.60
N THR A 200 6.31 -2.13 12.09
CA THR A 200 4.85 -2.28 12.14
C THR A 200 4.23 -1.25 13.08
N ALA A 201 4.82 -1.06 14.27
CA ALA A 201 4.38 -0.03 15.22
C ALA A 201 4.48 1.39 14.62
N ASN A 202 5.61 1.73 13.98
CA ASN A 202 5.77 3.02 13.32
C ASN A 202 4.79 3.19 12.15
N LEU A 203 4.58 2.14 11.34
CA LEU A 203 3.66 2.17 10.20
C LEU A 203 2.24 2.50 10.64
N LEU A 204 1.73 1.78 11.64
CA LEU A 204 0.36 1.96 12.11
C LEU A 204 0.19 3.26 12.90
N ALA A 205 1.14 3.62 13.77
CA ALA A 205 1.11 4.89 14.49
C ALA A 205 1.11 6.09 13.54
N ALA A 206 2.03 6.10 12.58
CA ALA A 206 2.16 7.18 11.61
C ALA A 206 0.95 7.23 10.66
N TYR A 207 0.41 6.08 10.25
CA TYR A 207 -0.82 6.02 9.47
C TYR A 207 -2.00 6.66 10.20
N CYS A 208 -2.25 6.24 11.45
CA CYS A 208 -3.33 6.78 12.27
C CYS A 208 -3.17 8.29 12.46
N ALA A 209 -1.97 8.74 12.85
CA ALA A 209 -1.73 10.15 13.18
C ALA A 209 -1.68 11.08 11.95
N ASN A 210 -1.04 10.65 10.87
CA ASN A 210 -0.74 11.51 9.72
C ASN A 210 -1.63 11.21 8.51
N SER A 211 -1.65 9.96 8.04
CA SER A 211 -2.38 9.62 6.80
C SER A 211 -3.90 9.75 6.98
N ILE A 212 -4.42 9.28 8.11
CA ILE A 212 -5.85 9.39 8.44
C ILE A 212 -6.15 10.66 9.23
N GLY A 213 -5.39 10.93 10.29
CA GLY A 213 -5.64 12.04 11.21
C GLY A 213 -5.52 13.44 10.60
N GLN A 214 -5.00 13.59 9.37
CA GLN A 214 -4.90 14.88 8.66
C GLN A 214 -5.78 14.98 7.41
N SER A 215 -6.59 13.94 7.11
CA SER A 215 -7.32 13.82 5.84
C SER A 215 -8.79 14.22 5.94
N PHE A 216 -9.10 15.31 6.62
CA PHE A 216 -10.48 15.81 6.75
C PHE A 216 -10.98 16.36 5.41
N SER A 217 -12.12 15.86 4.94
CA SER A 217 -12.67 16.17 3.62
C SER A 217 -13.97 16.98 3.65
N GLY A 218 -14.58 17.13 4.84
CA GLY A 218 -15.91 17.71 5.00
C GLY A 218 -17.05 16.69 4.87
N ASN A 219 -16.73 15.40 4.74
CA ASN A 219 -17.69 14.33 4.91
C ASN A 219 -17.79 13.97 6.41
N ASP A 220 -18.82 14.47 7.10
CA ASP A 220 -18.98 14.32 8.55
C ASP A 220 -18.83 12.88 9.07
N LYS A 221 -19.35 11.89 8.32
CA LYS A 221 -19.31 10.48 8.73
C LYS A 221 -17.89 9.91 8.59
N ALA A 222 -17.23 10.20 7.48
CA ALA A 222 -15.84 9.81 7.27
C ALA A 222 -14.92 10.49 8.30
N ASP A 223 -15.10 11.79 8.51
CA ASP A 223 -14.27 12.60 9.39
C ASP A 223 -14.41 12.18 10.87
N LEU A 224 -15.60 11.73 11.29
CA LEU A 224 -15.80 11.11 12.60
C LEU A 224 -14.99 9.81 12.75
N ILE A 225 -15.04 8.94 11.74
CA ILE A 225 -14.27 7.68 11.72
C ILE A 225 -12.76 7.96 11.72
N ARG A 226 -12.31 8.93 10.91
CA ARG A 226 -10.90 9.35 10.87
C ARG A 226 -10.41 9.86 12.21
N ALA A 227 -11.21 10.64 12.93
CA ALA A 227 -10.87 11.10 14.27
C ALA A 227 -10.65 9.92 15.24
N GLN A 228 -11.53 8.92 15.23
CA GLN A 228 -11.42 7.74 16.09
C GLN A 228 -10.23 6.83 15.72
N ILE A 229 -9.91 6.71 14.44
CA ILE A 229 -8.68 6.03 13.98
C ILE A 229 -7.44 6.82 14.39
N SER A 230 -7.48 8.15 14.32
CA SER A 230 -6.38 9.02 14.74
C SER A 230 -6.07 8.86 16.22
N ASP A 231 -7.09 8.74 17.07
CA ASP A 231 -6.95 8.47 18.50
C ASP A 231 -6.26 7.13 18.79
N CYS A 232 -6.28 6.17 17.86
CA CYS A 232 -5.55 4.93 18.04
C CYS A 232 -4.02 5.13 18.04
N SER A 233 -3.51 6.20 17.42
CA SER A 233 -2.08 6.52 17.48
C SER A 233 -1.56 6.67 18.91
N GLN A 234 -2.41 7.10 19.85
CA GLN A 234 -2.02 7.36 21.23
C GLN A 234 -1.59 6.07 21.95
N TRP A 235 -2.42 5.03 21.90
CA TRP A 235 -2.12 3.75 22.53
C TRP A 235 -1.05 2.99 21.75
N ILE A 236 -1.03 3.07 20.41
CA ILE A 236 0.02 2.43 19.61
C ILE A 236 1.40 2.99 19.99
N VAL A 237 1.52 4.31 20.09
CA VAL A 237 2.79 4.94 20.49
C VAL A 237 3.16 4.55 21.91
N ARG A 238 2.23 4.63 22.86
CA ARG A 238 2.51 4.36 24.29
C ARG A 238 2.83 2.90 24.58
N GLU A 239 2.29 1.95 23.82
CA GLU A 239 2.36 0.53 24.13
C GLU A 239 3.33 -0.25 23.22
N HIS A 240 3.55 0.22 21.98
CA HIS A 240 4.25 -0.57 20.95
C HIS A 240 5.46 0.13 20.32
N LEU A 241 5.66 1.44 20.51
CA LEU A 241 6.77 2.15 19.86
C LEU A 241 8.09 1.95 20.63
N THR A 242 8.91 1.01 20.16
CA THR A 242 10.21 0.65 20.76
C THR A 242 11.41 1.40 20.15
N GLU A 243 11.23 1.97 18.97
CA GLU A 243 12.19 2.86 18.31
C GLU A 243 11.45 3.72 17.27
N LEU A 244 12.07 4.82 16.86
CA LEU A 244 11.49 5.73 15.87
C LEU A 244 12.10 5.48 14.48
N HIS A 245 11.27 5.29 13.47
CA HIS A 245 11.66 5.15 12.06
C HIS A 245 11.22 6.36 11.24
N PRO A 246 12.03 7.43 11.13
CA PRO A 246 11.57 8.71 10.58
C PRO A 246 11.08 8.66 9.12
N MET A 247 11.63 7.75 8.32
CA MET A 247 11.21 7.58 6.92
C MET A 247 9.74 7.15 6.80
N ILE A 248 9.26 6.31 7.71
CA ILE A 248 7.86 5.84 7.70
C ILE A 248 6.92 7.01 7.98
N TRP A 249 7.24 7.84 8.98
CA TRP A 249 6.47 9.03 9.33
C TRP A 249 6.42 10.06 8.21
N ALA A 250 7.55 10.25 7.52
CA ALA A 250 7.63 11.14 6.36
C ALA A 250 6.75 10.67 5.20
N HIS A 251 6.71 9.36 4.94
CA HIS A 251 5.81 8.79 3.93
C HIS A 251 4.34 8.87 4.35
N ALA A 252 4.02 8.66 5.62
CA ALA A 252 2.65 8.73 6.13
C ALA A 252 2.04 10.14 5.93
N ALA A 253 2.83 11.19 6.15
CA ALA A 253 2.45 12.59 5.89
C ALA A 253 2.19 12.89 4.40
N ARG A 254 2.52 11.96 3.51
CA ARG A 254 2.29 12.02 2.06
C ARG A 254 1.31 10.94 1.60
N GLY A 255 0.54 10.35 2.51
CA GLY A 255 -0.44 9.29 2.20
C GLY A 255 0.20 8.00 1.70
N PHE A 256 1.46 7.74 2.07
CA PHE A 256 2.26 6.61 1.56
C PHE A 256 2.35 6.56 0.02
N ASP A 257 2.38 7.72 -0.65
CA ASP A 257 2.54 7.78 -2.10
C ASP A 257 3.85 7.09 -2.55
N ASN A 258 3.71 5.95 -3.21
CA ASN A 258 4.81 5.15 -3.74
C ASN A 258 5.52 5.84 -4.93
N ASN A 259 4.87 6.81 -5.58
CA ASN A 259 5.43 7.57 -6.70
C ASN A 259 6.11 8.88 -6.25
N LEU A 260 6.18 9.12 -4.95
CA LEU A 260 6.76 10.33 -4.39
C LEU A 260 8.23 10.48 -4.79
N ARG A 261 8.55 11.60 -5.46
CA ARG A 261 9.94 11.94 -5.81
C ARG A 261 10.65 12.53 -4.61
N ILE A 262 11.52 11.73 -3.98
CA ILE A 262 12.34 12.17 -2.85
C ILE A 262 13.68 12.70 -3.37
N HIS A 263 13.82 14.03 -3.40
CA HIS A 263 15.07 14.67 -3.84
C HIS A 263 16.20 14.60 -2.80
N SER A 264 15.86 14.47 -1.52
CA SER A 264 16.84 14.47 -0.43
C SER A 264 16.35 13.57 0.71
N PRO A 265 16.85 12.32 0.80
CA PRO A 265 16.43 11.37 1.82
C PRO A 265 16.61 11.92 3.25
N GLY A 266 17.73 12.62 3.50
CA GLY A 266 18.01 13.21 4.82
C GLY A 266 16.98 14.27 5.24
N ARG A 267 16.61 15.19 4.34
CA ARG A 267 15.58 16.21 4.63
C ARG A 267 14.19 15.58 4.79
N PHE A 268 13.89 14.57 3.98
CA PHE A 268 12.62 13.85 4.08
C PHE A 268 12.49 13.11 5.41
N ALA A 269 13.53 12.37 5.81
CA ALA A 269 13.60 11.72 7.12
C ALA A 269 13.53 12.72 8.28
N ALA A 270 14.19 13.88 8.17
CA ALA A 270 14.12 14.93 9.20
C ALA A 270 12.67 15.42 9.40
N SER A 271 11.93 15.68 8.33
CA SER A 271 10.51 16.06 8.41
C SER A 271 9.68 14.99 9.14
N GLY A 272 9.85 13.71 8.80
CA GLY A 272 9.14 12.63 9.48
C GLY A 272 9.52 12.49 10.96
N ARG A 273 10.78 12.76 11.31
CA ARG A 273 11.21 12.81 12.72
C ARG A 273 10.50 13.93 13.45
N ASP A 274 10.44 15.13 12.86
CA ASP A 274 9.81 16.29 13.49
C ASP A 274 8.32 16.04 13.77
N ASP A 275 7.62 15.40 12.83
CA ASP A 275 6.20 15.04 13.00
C ASP A 275 5.99 14.01 14.10
N ALA A 276 6.82 12.96 14.13
CA ALA A 276 6.76 11.96 15.18
C ALA A 276 7.06 12.56 16.56
N VAL A 277 8.11 13.37 16.66
CA VAL A 277 8.50 14.03 17.91
C VAL A 277 7.41 14.99 18.39
N ARG A 278 6.74 15.70 17.49
CA ARG A 278 5.61 16.57 17.83
C ARG A 278 4.46 15.78 18.46
N LEU A 279 4.09 14.65 17.85
CA LEU A 279 3.05 13.76 18.38
C LEU A 279 3.45 13.21 19.74
N ILE A 280 4.65 12.62 19.85
CA ILE A 280 5.17 12.04 21.09
C ILE A 280 5.23 13.11 22.20
N SER A 281 5.72 14.31 21.90
CA SER A 281 5.81 15.39 22.89
C SER A 281 4.44 15.84 23.38
N SER A 282 3.43 15.86 22.51
CA SER A 282 2.04 16.13 22.89
C SER A 282 1.49 15.02 23.80
N LEU A 283 1.70 13.76 23.40
CA LEU A 283 1.24 12.58 24.13
C LEU A 283 1.80 12.53 25.55
N PHE A 284 3.11 12.77 25.71
CA PHE A 284 3.81 12.71 26.99
C PHE A 284 4.01 14.08 27.65
N SER A 285 3.16 15.06 27.31
CA SER A 285 3.29 16.45 27.76
C SER A 285 3.29 16.58 29.29
N SER A 286 2.51 15.75 29.99
CA SER A 286 2.45 15.75 31.46
C SER A 286 3.75 15.25 32.09
N GLU A 287 4.33 14.19 31.53
CA GLU A 287 5.58 13.58 31.99
C GLU A 287 6.77 14.51 31.72
N ILE A 288 6.80 15.14 30.54
CA ILE A 288 7.82 16.12 30.15
C ILE A 288 7.74 17.36 31.04
N ALA A 289 6.53 17.87 31.33
CA ALA A 289 6.33 19.00 32.25
C ALA A 289 6.80 18.68 33.68
N ALA A 290 6.74 17.41 34.09
CA ALA A 290 7.28 16.92 35.36
C ALA A 290 8.81 16.72 35.33
N GLY A 291 9.51 17.12 34.26
CA GLY A 291 10.96 17.00 34.13
C GLY A 291 11.45 15.61 33.73
N LYS A 292 10.56 14.71 33.27
CA LYS A 292 10.95 13.37 32.83
C LYS A 292 11.38 13.38 31.37
N ARG A 293 12.30 12.47 31.04
CA ARG A 293 12.68 12.17 29.65
C ARG A 293 11.97 10.91 29.17
N ILE A 294 11.45 10.95 27.94
CA ILE A 294 10.90 9.77 27.28
C ILE A 294 12.03 8.99 26.61
N VAL A 295 12.16 7.72 26.99
CA VAL A 295 13.15 6.79 26.47
C VAL A 295 12.42 5.60 25.88
N PHE A 296 12.74 5.21 24.64
CA PHE A 296 12.20 3.99 24.06
C PHE A 296 12.97 2.77 24.59
N THR A 297 12.24 1.76 24.99
CA THR A 297 12.78 0.47 25.45
C THR A 297 12.25 -0.66 24.58
N GLU A 298 12.73 -1.87 24.82
CA GLU A 298 12.25 -3.08 24.13
C GLU A 298 10.75 -3.36 24.33
N THR A 299 10.12 -2.75 25.35
CA THR A 299 8.69 -2.92 25.66
C THR A 299 7.89 -1.63 25.47
N GLY A 300 8.46 -0.62 24.79
CA GLY A 300 7.81 0.66 24.51
C GLY A 300 8.41 1.86 25.24
N PRO A 301 7.82 3.05 25.10
CA PRO A 301 8.31 4.27 25.71
C PRO A 301 8.10 4.30 27.22
N VAL A 302 9.12 4.69 27.98
CA VAL A 302 9.05 4.91 29.43
C VAL A 302 9.48 6.33 29.78
N ALA A 303 8.81 6.93 30.76
CA ALA A 303 9.19 8.22 31.31
C ALA A 303 10.16 8.03 32.47
N MET A 304 11.41 8.44 32.28
CA MET A 304 12.49 8.32 33.27
C MET A 304 12.80 9.70 33.89
N GLU A 305 13.20 9.71 35.16
CA GLU A 305 13.74 10.93 35.78
C GLU A 305 15.06 11.33 35.09
N CYS A 306 15.28 12.65 34.95
CA CYS A 306 16.51 13.19 34.37
C CYS A 306 17.69 13.12 35.33
#